data_AF-A0A7V3IZV9-F1
#
_entry.id   AF-A0A7V3IZV9-F1
#
_cell.length_a   1.000
_cell.length_b   1.000
_cell.length_c   1.000
_cell.angle_alpha   90.00
_cell.angle_beta   90.00
_cell.angle_gamma   90.00
#
_symmetry.space_group_name_H-M   'P 1'
#
loop_
_entity.id
_entity.type
_entity.pdbx_description
1 polymer ?
#
loop_
_entity_poly.entity_id
_entity_poly.type
_entity_poly.pdbx_seq_one_letter_code
_entity_poly.pdbx_strand_id
1 'polypeptide(L)' 'MASATTGENTPEARILVVDDETNIVELLSVSLKFQGFEVYTATNGAAALDLAREVKPDAVILDVMMPG' A
#
# COMPACT_ATOMS: atom_id res chain seq x y z
N MET A 1 -23.05 24.62 -17.12
CA MET A 1 -21.70 24.75 -16.56
C MET A 1 -21.82 24.80 -15.03
N ALA A 2 -21.39 23.76 -14.34
CA ALA A 2 -21.25 23.71 -12.89
C ALA A 2 -20.00 22.86 -12.62
N SER A 3 -18.88 23.54 -12.40
CA SER A 3 -18.21 23.72 -11.10
C SER A 3 -17.32 22.51 -10.77
N ALA A 4 -16.07 22.63 -11.19
CA ALA A 4 -14.98 21.75 -10.80
C ALA A 4 -14.60 22.09 -9.36
N THR A 5 -15.01 21.24 -8.41
CA THR A 5 -14.43 21.24 -7.07
C THR A 5 -13.12 20.47 -7.17
N THR A 6 -11.99 21.17 -7.21
CA THR A 6 -10.68 20.56 -6.99
C THR A 6 -10.61 20.15 -5.52
N GLY A 7 -11.17 18.98 -5.19
CA GLY A 7 -10.84 18.30 -3.95
C GLY A 7 -9.39 17.87 -4.06
N GLU A 8 -8.55 18.24 -3.12
CA GLU A 8 -7.24 17.61 -2.98
C GLU A 8 -7.51 16.11 -2.79
N ASN A 9 -7.13 15.28 -3.76
CA ASN A 9 -7.24 13.82 -3.67
C ASN A 9 -6.25 13.32 -2.62
N THR A 10 -6.55 13.59 -1.35
CA THR A 10 -5.84 13.01 -0.23
C THR A 10 -6.25 11.55 -0.19
N PRO A 11 -5.28 10.61 -0.20
CA PRO A 11 -5.59 9.19 -0.14
C PRO A 11 -6.38 8.87 1.14
N GLU A 12 -7.31 7.92 1.07
CA GLU A 12 -8.17 7.56 2.21
C GLU A 12 -7.36 7.01 3.39
N ALA A 13 -6.27 6.29 3.10
CA ALA A 13 -5.29 5.77 4.04
C ALA A 13 -4.02 5.33 3.31
N ARG A 14 -2.93 5.15 4.05
CA ARG A 14 -1.66 4.56 3.59
C ARG A 14 -1.58 3.10 3.99
N ILE A 15 -1.47 2.21 3.00
CA ILE A 15 -1.43 0.77 3.21
C ILE A 15 -0.05 0.25 2.81
N LEU A 16 0.57 -0.57 3.66
CA LEU A 16 1.78 -1.32 3.33
C LEU A 16 1.42 -2.78 3.05
N VAL A 17 1.72 -3.26 1.83
CA VAL A 17 1.54 -4.66 1.43
C VAL A 17 2.90 -5.35 1.46
N VAL A 18 2.98 -6.50 2.13
CA VAL A 18 4.23 -7.25 2.32
C VAL A 18 4.00 -8.72 1.97
N ASP A 19 4.61 -9.16 0.87
CA ASP A 19 4.46 -10.51 0.32
C ASP A 19 5.63 -10.78 -0.66
N ASP A 20 6.25 -11.95 -0.64
CA ASP A 20 7.36 -12.29 -1.54
C ASP A 20 6.88 -12.67 -2.95
N GLU A 21 5.60 -13.00 -3.12
CA GLU A 21 4.96 -13.25 -4.40
C GLU A 21 4.58 -11.94 -5.11
N THR A 22 5.40 -11.54 -6.08
CA THR A 22 5.24 -10.25 -6.81
C THR A 22 3.87 -10.11 -7.48
N ASN A 23 3.29 -11.20 -7.98
CA ASN A 23 1.94 -11.25 -8.56
C ASN A 23 0.85 -10.87 -7.54
N ILE A 24 0.99 -11.31 -6.28
CA ILE A 24 0.04 -10.97 -5.21
C ILE A 24 0.20 -9.49 -4.83
N VAL A 25 1.44 -9.03 -4.67
CA VAL A 25 1.75 -7.62 -4.39
C VAL A 25 1.15 -6.70 -5.46
N GLU A 26 1.32 -7.01 -6.74
CA GLU A 26 0.82 -6.20 -7.84
C GLU A 26 -0.72 -6.18 -7.87
N LEU A 27 -1.36 -7.35 -7.73
CA LEU A 27 -2.82 -7.47 -7.67
C LEU A 27 -3.42 -6.62 -6.55
N LEU A 28 -2.89 -6.75 -5.33
CA LEU A 28 -3.35 -5.98 -4.17
C LEU A 28 -3.08 -4.49 -4.36
N SER A 29 -1.93 -4.12 -4.89
CA SER A 29 -1.57 -2.72 -5.15
C SER A 29 -2.52 -2.05 -6.12
N VAL A 30 -2.86 -2.71 -7.23
CA VAL A 30 -3.81 -2.17 -8.22
C VAL A 30 -5.20 -2.05 -7.60
N SER A 31 -5.67 -3.08 -6.90
CA SER A 31 -7.00 -3.09 -6.28
C SER A 31 -7.18 -2.01 -5.20
N LEU A 32 -6.18 -1.82 -4.35
CA LEU A 32 -6.21 -0.83 -3.27
C LEU A 32 -6.05 0.60 -3.81
N LYS A 33 -5.15 0.82 -4.78
CA LYS A 33 -5.03 2.14 -5.43
C LYS A 33 -6.32 2.54 -6.15
N PHE A 34 -6.99 1.59 -6.78
CA PHE A 34 -8.29 1.83 -7.43
C PHE A 34 -9.38 2.25 -6.43
N GLN A 35 -9.27 1.82 -5.18
CA GLN A 35 -10.16 2.23 -4.08
C GLN A 35 -9.80 3.58 -3.45
N GLY A 36 -8.72 4.24 -3.90
CA GLY A 36 -8.31 5.56 -3.38
C GLY A 36 -7.27 5.51 -2.25
N PHE A 37 -6.69 4.34 -1.97
CA PHE A 37 -5.60 4.21 -1.02
C PHE A 37 -4.24 4.56 -1.63
N GLU A 38 -3.35 5.09 -0.81
CA GLU A 38 -1.93 5.16 -1.13
C GLU A 38 -1.28 3.84 -0.71
N VAL A 39 -0.59 3.18 -1.63
CA VAL A 39 -0.07 1.83 -1.40
C VAL A 39 1.44 1.79 -1.55
N TYR A 40 2.09 1.30 -0.50
CA TYR A 40 3.50 0.97 -0.42
C TYR A 40 3.66 -0.54 -0.43
N THR A 41 4.77 -1.05 -0.98
CA THR A 41 4.99 -2.48 -1.13
C THR A 41 6.38 -2.88 -0.67
N ALA A 42 6.50 -4.08 -0.12
CA ALA A 42 7.76 -4.73 0.21
C ALA A 42 7.67 -6.23 -0.10
N THR A 43 8.80 -6.83 -0.50
CA THR A 43 8.87 -8.28 -0.82
C THR A 43 9.70 -9.07 0.17
N ASN A 44 10.07 -8.45 1.30
CA ASN A 44 10.78 -9.09 2.40
C ASN A 44 10.62 -8.29 3.69
N GLY A 45 10.85 -8.94 4.83
CA GLY A 45 10.64 -8.35 6.15
C GLY A 45 11.55 -7.16 6.47
N ALA A 46 12.80 -7.16 6.00
CA ALA A 46 13.73 -6.05 6.28
C ALA A 46 13.26 -4.75 5.60
N ALA A 47 12.96 -4.81 4.30
CA ALA A 47 12.40 -3.69 3.56
C ALA A 47 11.04 -3.23 4.12
N ALA A 48 10.21 -4.18 4.56
CA ALA A 48 8.91 -3.87 5.17
C ALA A 48 9.06 -3.08 6.49
N LEU A 49 10.01 -3.46 7.34
CA LEU A 49 10.27 -2.75 8.60
C LEU A 49 10.80 -1.32 8.36
N ASP A 50 11.70 -1.15 7.39
CA ASP A 50 12.23 0.16 7.04
C ASP A 50 11.12 1.07 6.47
N LEU A 51 10.33 0.55 5.53
CA LEU A 51 9.18 1.27 4.98
C LEU A 51 8.14 1.60 6.04
N ALA A 52 7.79 0.67 6.93
CA ALA A 52 6.80 0.92 7.98
C ALA A 52 7.22 2.09 8.90
N ARG A 53 8.52 2.26 9.17
CA ARG A 53 9.04 3.37 9.98
C ARG A 53 9.02 4.70 9.23
N GLU A 54 9.35 4.68 7.95
CA GLU A 54 9.38 5.86 7.08
C GLU A 54 7.97 6.37 6.79
N VAL A 55 7.12 5.50 6.26
CA VAL A 55 5.81 5.88 5.72
C VAL A 55 4.73 5.90 6.79
N LYS A 56 4.92 5.23 7.93
CA LYS A 56 3.96 5.11 9.03
C LYS A 56 2.56 4.73 8.53
N PRO A 57 2.40 3.55 7.91
CA PRO A 57 1.15 3.16 7.28
C PRO A 57 0.03 3.05 8.33
N ASP A 58 -1.20 3.33 7.90
CA ASP A 58 -2.39 3.21 8.74
C ASP A 58 -2.83 1.75 8.90
N ALA A 59 -2.48 0.89 7.92
CA ALA A 59 -2.62 -0.56 8.01
C ALA A 59 -1.52 -1.30 7.24
N VAL A 60 -1.26 -2.55 7.64
CA VAL A 60 -0.29 -3.45 6.98
C VAL A 60 -1.01 -4.74 6.61
N ILE A 61 -0.86 -5.16 5.35
CA ILE A 61 -1.23 -6.48 4.86
C ILE A 61 0.08 -7.29 4.77
N LEU A 62 0.21 -8.30 5.61
CA LEU A 62 1.43 -9.08 5.77
C LEU A 62 1.16 -10.54 5.45
N ASP A 63 1.89 -11.10 4.49
CA ASP A 63 1.97 -12.55 4.36
C ASP A 63 2.81 -13.15 5.50
N VAL A 64 2.27 -14.20 6.11
CA VAL A 64 2.89 -14.92 7.23
C VAL A 64 3.79 -16.06 6.76
N MET A 65 3.66 -16.48 5.50
CA MET A 65 4.42 -17.59 4.93
C MET A 65 5.70 -17.15 4.19
N MET A 66 6.04 -15.86 4.22
CA MET A 66 7.26 -15.36 3.61
C MET A 66 8.52 -16.07 4.15
N PRO A 67 9.41 -16.53 3.26
CA PRO A 67 10.72 -17.01 3.66
C PRO A 67 11.57 -15.85 4.20
N GLY A 68 12.19 -16.06 5.35
CA GLY A 68 13.01 -15.07 6.03
C GLY A 68 13.84 -15.67 7.15
#